data_AF-A0A093Z5R8-F1
#
_entry.id   AF-A0A093Z5R8-F1
#
_cell.length_a   1.000
_cell.length_b   1.000
_cell.length_c   1.000
_cell.angle_alpha   90.00
_cell.angle_beta   90.00
_cell.angle_gamma   90.00
#
_symmetry.space_group_name_H-M   'P 1'
#
loop_
_entity.id
_entity.type
_entity.pdbx_description
1 polymer ?
#
loop_
_entity_poly.entity_id
_entity_poly.type
_entity_poly.pdbx_seq_one_letter_code
_entity_poly.pdbx_strand_id
1 'polypeptide(L)'
;TGPPDLLSKFLTAQQTHPSTVTHKEVLTLAVSMAFAGSETTAISLSSIFYHLLRHPPALSRLLAELDDAEQRGHFADATPGVVSWAEAQQLPYLDAVVKEAFRVHPAAGLPLERVVPAEGATIAGHFVPGGTIRVRRGRGGAADRGDERGDVSFWEWESHVYWEEY
;
A
#
# COMPACT_ATOMS: atom_id res chain seq x y z
N THR A 1 -30.53 -3.86 -11.33
CA THR A 1 -29.26 -3.72 -12.07
C THR A 1 -28.27 -3.03 -11.16
N GLY A 2 -27.16 -3.67 -10.81
CA GLY A 2 -26.18 -3.10 -9.88
C GLY A 2 -25.46 -1.88 -10.46
N PRO A 3 -24.72 -1.12 -9.64
CA PRO A 3 -23.86 -0.05 -10.12
C PRO A 3 -22.84 -0.60 -11.15
N PRO A 4 -22.47 0.18 -12.18
CA PRO A 4 -21.58 -0.27 -13.23
C PRO A 4 -20.19 -0.60 -12.67
N ASP A 5 -19.73 -1.83 -12.93
CA ASP A 5 -18.40 -2.30 -12.56
C ASP A 5 -17.32 -1.81 -13.56
N LEU A 6 -16.06 -2.12 -13.26
CA LEU A 6 -14.93 -1.72 -14.11
C LEU A 6 -14.99 -2.36 -15.51
N LEU A 7 -15.47 -3.59 -15.63
CA LEU A 7 -15.63 -4.26 -16.92
C LEU A 7 -16.68 -3.54 -17.78
N SER A 8 -17.79 -3.12 -17.16
CA SER A 8 -18.84 -2.32 -17.79
C SER A 8 -18.26 -1.02 -18.34
N LYS A 9 -17.38 -0.36 -17.60
CA LYS A 9 -16.68 0.85 -18.06
C LYS A 9 -15.77 0.60 -19.26
N PHE A 10 -15.05 -0.53 -19.29
CA PHE A 10 -14.21 -0.90 -20.45
C PHE A 10 -15.04 -1.21 -21.69
N LEU A 11 -16.17 -1.88 -21.52
CA LEU A 11 -17.11 -2.15 -22.61
C LEU A 11 -17.71 -0.85 -23.16
N THR A 12 -18.06 0.11 -22.29
CA THR A 12 -18.46 1.45 -22.73
C THR A 12 -17.33 2.17 -23.47
N ALA A 13 -16.08 2.09 -22.98
CA ALA A 13 -14.92 2.70 -23.64
C ALA A 13 -14.63 2.09 -25.03
N GLN A 14 -14.87 0.79 -25.20
CA GLN A 14 -14.83 0.14 -26.51
C GLN A 14 -15.90 0.67 -27.47
N GLN A 15 -17.12 0.91 -26.97
CA GLN A 15 -18.20 1.46 -27.78
C GLN A 15 -17.94 2.91 -28.20
N THR A 16 -17.31 3.72 -27.33
CA THR A 16 -17.00 5.12 -27.63
C THR A 16 -15.73 5.28 -28.49
N HIS A 17 -14.74 4.40 -28.33
CA HIS A 17 -13.45 4.47 -29.04
C HIS A 17 -13.01 3.11 -29.60
N PRO A 18 -13.72 2.55 -30.59
CA PRO A 18 -13.48 1.20 -31.11
C PRO A 18 -12.11 1.03 -31.81
N SER A 19 -11.50 2.11 -32.29
CA SER A 19 -10.15 2.09 -32.89
C SER A 19 -9.01 2.00 -31.86
N THR A 20 -9.28 2.39 -30.60
CA THR A 20 -8.28 2.45 -29.53
C THR A 20 -8.46 1.29 -28.55
N VAL A 21 -9.70 0.97 -28.17
CA VAL A 21 -10.02 -0.08 -27.19
C VAL A 21 -10.61 -1.29 -27.91
N THR A 22 -9.70 -2.12 -28.45
CA THR A 22 -10.08 -3.38 -29.09
C THR A 22 -10.52 -4.43 -28.06
N HIS A 23 -11.12 -5.53 -28.51
CA HIS A 23 -11.51 -6.62 -27.59
C HIS A 23 -10.31 -7.21 -26.84
N LYS A 24 -9.15 -7.25 -27.49
CA LYS A 24 -7.88 -7.64 -26.86
C LYS A 24 -7.45 -6.64 -25.79
N GLU A 25 -7.69 -5.35 -26.01
CA GLU A 25 -7.38 -4.30 -25.03
C GLU A 25 -8.27 -4.41 -23.80
N VAL A 26 -9.59 -4.63 -23.98
CA VAL A 26 -10.51 -4.87 -22.86
C VAL A 26 -10.05 -6.06 -22.02
N LEU A 27 -9.67 -7.17 -22.66
CA LEU A 27 -9.13 -8.34 -21.96
C LEU A 27 -7.82 -8.00 -21.22
N THR A 28 -6.91 -7.27 -21.86
CA THR A 28 -5.62 -6.89 -21.28
C THR A 28 -5.80 -6.01 -20.05
N LEU A 29 -6.68 -5.01 -20.13
CA LEU A 29 -7.02 -4.13 -19.02
C LEU A 29 -7.67 -4.91 -17.86
N ALA A 30 -8.61 -5.81 -18.16
CA ALA A 30 -9.27 -6.64 -17.14
C ALA A 30 -8.27 -7.53 -16.40
N VAL A 31 -7.40 -8.24 -17.14
CA VAL A 31 -6.36 -9.09 -16.57
C VAL A 31 -5.35 -8.26 -15.78
N SER A 32 -4.89 -7.13 -16.32
CA SER A 32 -3.93 -6.26 -15.65
C SER A 32 -4.46 -5.75 -14.30
N MET A 33 -5.74 -5.38 -14.20
CA MET A 33 -6.31 -4.95 -12.93
C MET A 33 -6.43 -6.09 -11.92
N ALA A 34 -6.82 -7.29 -12.37
CA ALA A 34 -6.93 -8.45 -11.49
C ALA A 34 -5.57 -8.78 -10.85
N PHE A 35 -4.50 -8.80 -11.65
CA PHE A 35 -3.14 -9.04 -11.14
C PHE A 35 -2.64 -7.88 -10.27
N ALA A 36 -2.82 -6.63 -10.70
CA ALA A 36 -2.35 -5.47 -9.96
C ALA A 36 -3.00 -5.34 -8.57
N GLY A 37 -4.29 -5.69 -8.44
CA GLY A 37 -5.00 -5.61 -7.16
C GLY A 37 -4.84 -6.83 -6.28
N SER A 38 -4.82 -8.04 -6.85
CA SER A 38 -4.82 -9.28 -6.06
C SER A 38 -3.51 -9.53 -5.34
N GLU A 39 -2.39 -9.50 -6.06
CA GLU A 39 -1.07 -9.86 -5.52
C GLU A 39 -0.63 -8.85 -4.44
N THR A 40 -0.80 -7.57 -4.74
CA THR A 40 -0.42 -6.47 -3.84
C THR A 40 -1.23 -6.49 -2.55
N THR A 41 -2.53 -6.77 -2.62
CA THR A 41 -3.38 -6.86 -1.41
C THR A 41 -3.02 -8.10 -0.58
N ALA A 42 -2.83 -9.25 -1.23
CA ALA A 42 -2.48 -10.50 -0.55
C ALA A 42 -1.15 -10.39 0.21
N ILE A 43 -0.11 -9.82 -0.41
CA ILE A 43 1.19 -9.66 0.23
C ILE A 43 1.15 -8.63 1.36
N SER A 44 0.35 -7.56 1.21
CA SER A 44 0.17 -6.54 2.24
C SER A 44 -0.46 -7.12 3.51
N LEU A 45 -1.56 -7.85 3.35
CA LEU A 45 -2.25 -8.50 4.47
C LEU A 45 -1.35 -9.56 5.13
N SER A 46 -0.65 -10.37 4.32
CA SER A 46 0.28 -11.37 4.83
C SER A 46 1.38 -10.74 5.67
N SER A 47 1.94 -9.61 5.23
CA SER A 47 2.94 -8.86 5.97
C SER A 47 2.41 -8.30 7.28
N ILE A 48 1.23 -7.66 7.27
CA ILE A 48 0.59 -7.12 8.47
C ILE A 48 0.42 -8.22 9.53
N PHE A 49 -0.20 -9.35 9.16
CA PHE A 49 -0.42 -10.44 10.11
C PHE A 49 0.90 -11.08 10.57
N TYR A 50 1.86 -11.26 9.67
CA TYR A 50 3.18 -11.81 10.01
C TYR A 50 3.89 -10.97 11.07
N HIS A 51 3.93 -9.65 10.91
CA HIS A 51 4.58 -8.76 11.86
C HIS A 51 3.80 -8.66 13.17
N LEU A 52 2.47 -8.54 13.14
CA LEU A 52 1.66 -8.52 14.36
C LEU A 52 1.85 -9.80 15.20
N LEU A 53 1.84 -10.98 14.56
CA LEU A 53 2.03 -12.26 15.25
C LEU A 53 3.44 -12.43 15.82
N ARG A 54 4.45 -11.81 15.19
CA ARG A 54 5.84 -11.80 15.71
C ARG A 54 6.07 -10.79 16.82
N HIS A 55 5.18 -9.81 16.99
CA HIS A 55 5.29 -8.76 17.99
C HIS A 55 4.04 -8.73 18.88
N PRO A 56 3.91 -9.67 19.84
CA PRO A 56 2.76 -9.76 20.72
C PRO A 56 2.37 -8.45 21.43
N PRO A 57 3.30 -7.61 21.91
CA PRO A 57 2.94 -6.32 22.51
C PRO A 57 2.19 -5.38 21.57
N ALA A 58 2.58 -5.38 20.29
CA ALA A 58 1.91 -4.59 19.26
C ALA A 58 0.51 -5.10 18.96
N LEU A 59 0.36 -6.41 18.84
CA LEU A 59 -0.93 -7.05 18.66
C LEU A 59 -1.87 -6.75 19.84
N SER A 60 -1.38 -6.87 21.08
CA SER A 60 -2.17 -6.53 22.27
C SER A 60 -2.61 -5.07 22.28
N ARG A 61 -1.73 -4.14 21.86
CA ARG A 61 -2.08 -2.71 21.77
C ARG A 61 -3.11 -2.44 20.67
N LEU A 62 -3.02 -3.13 19.53
CA LEU A 62 -4.02 -3.02 18.46
C LEU A 62 -5.38 -3.53 18.92
N LEU A 63 -5.42 -4.70 19.56
CA LEU A 63 -6.67 -5.24 20.09
C LEU A 63 -7.27 -4.31 21.16
N ALA A 64 -6.45 -3.73 22.04
CA ALA A 64 -6.92 -2.76 23.03
C ALA A 64 -7.52 -1.49 22.38
N GLU A 65 -6.96 -0.98 21.28
CA GLU A 65 -7.56 0.14 20.54
C GLU A 65 -8.94 -0.24 19.96
N LEU A 66 -9.06 -1.45 19.39
CA LEU A 66 -10.32 -1.94 18.82
C LEU A 66 -11.39 -2.13 19.90
N ASP A 67 -11.03 -2.74 21.03
CA ASP A 67 -11.93 -2.98 22.16
C ASP A 67 -12.42 -1.64 22.77
N ASP A 68 -11.52 -0.66 22.90
CA ASP A 68 -11.85 0.67 23.43
C ASP A 68 -12.73 1.45 22.44
N ALA A 69 -12.48 1.34 21.13
CA ALA A 69 -13.35 1.93 20.11
C ALA A 69 -14.76 1.31 20.15
N GLU A 70 -14.87 -0.01 20.30
CA GLU A 70 -16.16 -0.70 20.46
C GLU A 70 -16.91 -0.21 21.71
N GLN A 71 -16.23 -0.14 22.87
CA GLN A 71 -16.82 0.34 24.12
C GLN A 71 -17.30 1.81 24.03
N ARG A 72 -16.61 2.63 23.23
CA ARG A 72 -16.98 4.02 22.98
C ARG A 72 -18.11 4.19 21.96
N GLY A 73 -18.67 3.09 21.42
CA GLY A 73 -19.73 3.11 20.43
C GLY A 73 -19.27 3.65 19.07
N HIS A 74 -17.99 3.43 18.74
CA HIS A 74 -17.38 3.95 17.51
C HIS A 74 -17.88 3.25 16.24
N PHE A 75 -18.30 1.99 16.38
CA PHE A 75 -18.82 1.19 15.27
C PHE A 75 -20.35 1.26 15.28
N ALA A 76 -20.94 1.64 14.14
CA ALA A 76 -22.39 1.69 13.99
C ALA A 76 -23.01 0.30 14.15
N ASP A 77 -24.13 0.23 14.89
CA ASP A 77 -24.91 -0.99 15.17
C ASP A 77 -25.53 -1.66 13.91
N ALA A 78 -25.21 -1.19 12.71
CA ALA A 78 -25.88 -1.60 11.47
C ALA A 78 -25.64 -3.09 11.13
N THR A 79 -24.53 -3.70 11.57
CA THR A 79 -24.30 -5.15 11.53
C THR A 79 -23.11 -5.52 12.44
N PRO A 80 -23.25 -6.48 13.39
CA PRO A 80 -22.13 -6.95 14.20
C PRO A 80 -20.97 -7.42 13.33
N GLY A 81 -19.78 -6.87 13.59
CA GLY A 81 -18.53 -7.26 12.90
C GLY A 81 -18.30 -6.61 11.53
N VAL A 82 -19.16 -5.69 11.08
CA VAL A 82 -18.92 -4.92 9.84
C VAL A 82 -18.53 -3.49 10.20
N VAL A 83 -17.26 -3.16 9.99
CA VAL A 83 -16.72 -1.81 10.17
C VAL A 83 -16.76 -1.08 8.83
N SER A 84 -17.34 0.12 8.81
CA SER A 84 -17.30 0.98 7.63
C SER A 84 -15.92 1.59 7.43
N TRP A 85 -15.61 1.99 6.19
CA TRP A 85 -14.35 2.67 5.87
C TRP A 85 -14.13 3.94 6.72
N ALA A 86 -15.18 4.72 6.94
CA ALA A 86 -15.10 5.97 7.69
C ALA A 86 -14.79 5.74 9.19
N GLU A 87 -15.27 4.64 9.76
CA GLU A 87 -14.97 4.26 11.14
C GLU A 87 -13.55 3.72 11.26
N ALA A 88 -13.13 2.87 10.31
CA ALA A 88 -11.77 2.32 10.29
C ALA A 88 -10.69 3.41 10.16
N GLN A 89 -10.94 4.49 9.43
CA GLN A 89 -10.00 5.61 9.30
C GLN A 89 -9.78 6.40 10.60
N GLN A 90 -10.67 6.26 11.58
CA GLN A 90 -10.57 6.97 12.86
C GLN A 90 -9.78 6.16 13.92
N LEU A 91 -9.19 5.04 13.54
CA LEU A 91 -8.36 4.19 14.39
C LEU A 91 -6.86 4.50 14.15
N PRO A 92 -6.23 5.36 14.97
CA PRO A 92 -4.88 5.86 14.69
C PRO A 92 -3.80 4.78 14.78
N TYR A 93 -3.94 3.81 15.69
CA TYR A 93 -2.95 2.75 15.83
C TYR A 93 -3.09 1.70 14.72
N LEU A 94 -4.31 1.38 14.28
CA LEU A 94 -4.53 0.57 13.08
C LEU A 94 -3.85 1.19 11.84
N ASP A 95 -4.03 2.51 11.63
CA ASP A 95 -3.38 3.22 10.53
C ASP A 95 -1.85 3.18 10.63
N ALA A 96 -1.30 3.35 11.84
CA ALA A 96 0.14 3.22 12.10
C ALA A 96 0.66 1.80 11.78
N VAL A 97 -0.06 0.75 12.18
CA VAL A 97 0.29 -0.65 11.88
C VAL A 97 0.34 -0.90 10.37
N VAL A 98 -0.64 -0.39 9.62
CA VAL A 98 -0.68 -0.55 8.16
C VAL A 98 0.47 0.21 7.50
N LYS A 99 0.70 1.46 7.90
CA LYS A 99 1.81 2.27 7.40
C LYS A 99 3.15 1.59 7.66
N GLU A 100 3.31 1.00 8.83
CA GLU A 100 4.55 0.32 9.18
C GLU A 100 4.78 -0.95 8.36
N ALA A 101 3.73 -1.78 8.21
CA ALA A 101 3.85 -2.97 7.40
C ALA A 101 4.33 -2.63 5.98
N PHE A 102 3.86 -1.50 5.42
CA PHE A 102 4.35 -1.00 4.13
C PHE A 102 5.78 -0.44 4.16
N ARG A 103 6.24 0.11 5.29
CA ARG A 103 7.61 0.59 5.46
C ARG A 103 8.61 -0.57 5.43
N VAL A 104 8.29 -1.68 6.12
CA VAL A 104 9.14 -2.86 6.25
C VAL A 104 9.01 -3.79 5.05
N HIS A 105 7.79 -3.96 4.56
CA HIS A 105 7.47 -4.88 3.48
C HIS A 105 6.57 -4.20 2.43
N PRO A 106 7.16 -3.37 1.56
CA PRO A 106 6.40 -2.71 0.51
C PRO A 106 5.81 -3.76 -0.45
N ALA A 107 4.50 -3.66 -0.72
CA ALA A 107 3.79 -4.60 -1.58
C ALA A 107 4.35 -4.67 -3.02
N ALA A 108 4.95 -3.58 -3.49
CA ALA A 108 5.73 -3.56 -4.73
C ALA A 108 7.23 -3.63 -4.40
N GLY A 109 7.82 -4.83 -4.53
CA GLY A 109 9.23 -5.07 -4.25
C GLY A 109 10.20 -4.39 -5.23
N LEU A 110 9.74 -4.04 -6.43
CA LEU A 110 10.50 -3.28 -7.42
C LEU A 110 9.70 -2.04 -7.84
N PRO A 111 10.26 -0.82 -7.72
CA PRO A 111 9.63 0.36 -8.27
C PRO A 111 9.66 0.29 -9.79
N LEU A 112 8.54 0.69 -10.40
CA LEU A 112 8.40 0.73 -11.85
C LEU A 112 9.53 1.55 -12.48
N GLU A 113 10.11 0.99 -13.52
CA GLU A 113 11.14 1.64 -14.32
C GLU A 113 10.60 2.92 -14.97
N ARG A 114 11.42 3.96 -14.95
CA ARG A 114 11.13 5.20 -15.66
C ARG A 114 12.12 5.35 -16.81
N VAL A 115 11.59 5.70 -17.97
CA VAL A 115 12.39 6.04 -19.15
C VAL A 115 12.48 7.56 -19.23
N VAL A 116 13.71 8.09 -19.35
CA VAL A 116 13.90 9.53 -19.57
C VAL A 116 13.42 9.90 -20.98
N PRO A 117 12.61 10.96 -21.14
CA PRO A 117 12.17 11.45 -22.45
C PRO A 117 13.33 11.68 -23.42
N ALA A 118 13.07 11.67 -24.72
CA ALA A 118 14.12 11.76 -25.75
C ALA A 118 14.97 13.04 -25.63
N GLU A 119 14.36 14.13 -25.17
CA GLU A 119 14.98 15.43 -24.91
C GLU A 119 15.92 15.45 -23.68
N GLY A 120 15.96 14.38 -22.88
CA GLY A 120 16.68 14.34 -21.60
C GLY A 120 15.93 15.10 -20.49
N ALA A 121 16.39 14.95 -19.25
CA ALA A 121 15.78 15.64 -18.11
C ALA A 121 16.82 16.02 -17.06
N THR A 122 16.68 17.22 -16.49
CA THR A 122 17.47 17.63 -15.32
C THR A 122 16.79 17.14 -14.04
N ILE A 123 17.45 16.22 -13.33
CA ILE A 123 16.95 15.61 -12.10
C ILE A 123 17.94 15.92 -10.98
N ALA A 124 17.48 16.59 -9.91
CA ALA A 124 18.31 17.00 -8.78
C ALA A 124 19.59 17.76 -9.21
N GLY A 125 19.46 18.66 -10.19
CA GLY A 125 20.59 19.46 -10.72
C GLY A 125 21.49 18.73 -11.71
N HIS A 126 21.25 17.45 -12.01
CA HIS A 126 22.04 16.67 -12.96
C HIS A 126 21.26 16.38 -14.23
N PHE A 127 21.84 16.66 -15.40
CA PHE A 127 21.25 16.30 -16.68
C PHE A 127 21.38 14.79 -16.93
N VAL A 128 20.26 14.15 -17.25
CA VAL A 128 20.18 12.73 -17.61
C VAL A 128 19.78 12.63 -19.08
N PRO A 129 20.54 11.92 -19.93
CA PRO A 129 20.24 11.81 -21.35
C PRO A 129 18.99 10.95 -21.61
N GLY A 130 18.29 11.25 -22.69
CA GLY A 130 17.11 10.51 -23.13
C GLY A 130 17.39 9.03 -23.41
N GLY A 131 16.39 8.19 -23.17
CA GLY A 131 16.53 6.73 -23.30
C GLY A 131 17.22 6.04 -22.12
N THR A 132 17.64 6.78 -21.08
CA THR A 132 18.12 6.18 -19.84
C THR A 132 16.98 5.51 -19.09
N ILE A 133 17.04 4.18 -18.91
CA ILE A 133 16.12 3.43 -18.06
C ILE A 133 16.61 3.51 -16.62
N ARG A 134 15.85 4.20 -15.77
CA ARG A 134 16.17 4.31 -14.35
C ARG A 134 15.19 3.46 -13.56
N VAL A 135 15.69 2.34 -13.04
CA VAL A 135 15.05 1.66 -11.92
C VAL A 135 15.38 2.48 -10.68
N ARG A 136 14.36 2.98 -9.95
CA ARG A 136 14.62 3.56 -8.63
C ARG A 136 15.21 2.43 -7.80
N ARG A 137 16.47 2.51 -7.39
CA ARG A 137 16.97 1.56 -6.40
C ARG A 137 16.10 1.75 -5.16
N GLY A 138 15.29 0.75 -4.81
CA GLY A 138 14.62 0.72 -3.51
C GLY A 138 15.70 0.76 -2.46
N ARG A 139 16.00 1.95 -1.94
CA ARG A 139 16.76 2.06 -0.69
C ARG A 139 15.81 1.50 0.36
N GLY A 140 16.05 0.27 0.81
CA GLY A 140 15.65 -0.11 2.15
C GLY A 140 16.16 0.99 3.08
N GLY A 141 15.25 1.65 3.80
CA GLY A 141 15.66 2.52 4.88
C GLY A 141 16.43 1.68 5.90
N ALA A 142 17.65 2.11 6.22
CA ALA A 142 18.55 1.53 7.22
C ALA A 142 18.94 0.05 6.98
N ALA A 143 19.91 -0.18 6.09
CA ALA A 143 20.81 -1.31 6.20
C ALA A 143 22.24 -0.78 6.06
N ASP A 144 22.73 -0.15 7.13
CA ASP A 144 24.17 0.00 7.32
C ASP A 144 24.71 -1.36 7.77
N ARG A 145 25.87 -1.71 7.24
CA ARG A 145 26.42 -3.07 7.31
C ARG A 145 26.95 -3.35 8.72
N GLY A 146 26.33 -4.31 9.41
CA GLY A 146 27.00 -5.14 10.40
C GLY A 146 26.17 -5.55 11.62
N ASP A 147 25.19 -6.45 11.46
CA ASP A 147 24.94 -7.57 12.38
C ASP A 147 23.84 -8.47 11.79
N GLU A 148 24.12 -9.75 11.54
CA GLU A 148 23.13 -10.73 11.05
C GLU A 148 22.31 -11.33 12.20
N ARG A 149 21.92 -10.50 13.18
CA ARG A 149 21.04 -10.89 14.27
C ARG A 149 19.85 -9.95 14.34
N GLY A 150 18.82 -10.27 13.55
CA GLY A 150 17.40 -9.99 13.81
C GLY A 150 17.04 -8.78 14.66
N ASP A 151 17.64 -7.61 14.40
CA ASP A 151 17.41 -6.43 15.24
C ASP A 151 16.27 -5.57 14.71
N VAL A 152 15.42 -5.18 15.65
CA VAL A 152 13.96 -5.01 15.55
C VAL A 152 13.58 -3.54 15.63
N SER A 153 14.45 -2.68 15.11
CA SER A 153 14.55 -1.26 15.51
C SER A 153 13.35 -0.37 15.15
N PHE A 154 12.25 -0.91 14.63
CA PHE A 154 10.97 -0.19 14.58
C PHE A 154 10.27 -0.14 15.94
N TRP A 155 10.32 -1.24 16.71
CA TRP A 155 9.57 -1.33 17.97
C TRP A 155 10.25 -0.62 19.14
N GLU A 156 11.55 -0.35 19.03
CA GLU A 156 12.33 0.36 20.07
C GLU A 156 12.47 1.87 19.83
N TRP A 157 12.24 2.38 18.60
CA TRP A 157 12.55 3.77 18.23
C TRP A 157 11.48 4.83 18.57
N GLU A 158 10.24 4.46 18.88
CA GLU A 158 9.11 5.41 19.02
C GLU A 158 8.65 5.71 20.45
N SER A 159 9.57 5.69 21.43
CA SER A 159 9.35 6.40 22.70
C SER A 159 9.75 7.87 22.64
N HIS A 160 10.44 8.35 21.58
CA HIS A 160 11.06 9.69 21.63
C HIS A 160 11.05 10.60 20.38
N VAL A 161 10.53 10.22 19.19
CA VAL A 161 10.79 11.06 17.98
C VAL A 161 9.57 11.47 17.12
N TYR A 162 8.36 10.95 17.32
CA TYR A 162 7.21 11.29 16.45
C TYR A 162 6.01 11.98 17.13
N TRP A 163 6.13 12.41 18.38
CA TRP A 163 4.99 12.98 19.15
C TRP A 163 5.04 14.50 19.39
N GLU A 164 5.92 15.25 18.72
CA GLU A 164 5.99 16.73 18.86
C GLU A 164 5.42 17.54 17.70
N GLU A 165 4.97 16.90 16.62
CA GLU A 165 4.28 17.59 15.51
C GLU A 165 2.93 16.94 15.22
N TYR A 166 1.97 17.08 16.14
CA TYR A 166 0.52 17.25 15.91
C TYR A 166 -0.19 17.64 17.21
#